data_AF-A0A955Q628-F1
#
_entry.id   AF-A0A955Q628-F1
#
_cell.length_a   1.000
_cell.length_b   1.000
_cell.length_c   1.000
_cell.angle_alpha   90.00
_cell.angle_beta   90.00
_cell.angle_gamma   90.00
#
_symmetry.space_group_name_H-M   'P 1'
#
loop_
_entity.id
_entity.type
_entity.pdbx_description
1 polymer ?
#
loop_
_entity_poly.entity_id
_entity_poly.type
_entity_poly.pdbx_seq_one_letter_code
_entity_poly.pdbx_strand_id
1 'polypeptide(L)'
;MITSAPIKFNDAIQKFGSRTPIGLGLDTKAWAKIPRAIRERAFFSAKVTNLKFLNAAKSIIDDWLQQNTEIIDGEVTLKEAGRADFIKRMREFAIKEGMLPPPGKEGSIEDLTSERRLKLIWDVNTRMAQDYAYWLQGMDPDVLADFPAYR
;
A
#
# COMPACT_ATOMS: atom_id res chain seq x y z
N MET A 1 -10.89 27.57 15.86
CA MET A 1 -11.03 26.28 15.15
C MET A 1 -10.52 26.49 13.75
N ILE A 2 -9.26 26.13 13.51
CA ILE A 2 -8.65 26.19 12.18
C ILE A 2 -8.95 24.83 11.56
N THR A 3 -9.93 24.77 10.68
CA THR A 3 -10.15 23.62 9.80
C THR A 3 -8.99 23.60 8.81
N SER A 4 -7.92 22.91 9.18
CA SER A 4 -6.77 22.66 8.30
C SER A 4 -7.27 21.95 7.05
N ALA A 5 -7.04 22.56 5.88
CA ALA A 5 -7.54 22.06 4.61
C ALA A 5 -7.05 20.61 4.33
N PRO A 6 -7.82 19.78 3.60
CA PRO A 6 -7.54 18.34 3.40
C PRO A 6 -6.36 18.03 2.44
N ILE A 7 -5.29 18.83 2.47
CA ILE A 7 -4.25 18.86 1.41
C ILE A 7 -3.19 17.74 1.55
N LYS A 8 -3.07 17.06 2.69
CA LYS A 8 -1.93 16.15 2.95
C LYS A 8 -2.11 14.69 2.52
N PHE A 9 -3.33 14.29 2.15
CA PHE A 9 -3.58 12.96 1.61
C PHE A 9 -3.13 12.84 0.15
N ASN A 10 -3.20 13.94 -0.62
CA ASN A 10 -2.75 13.98 -2.01
C ASN A 10 -1.25 13.70 -2.16
N ASP A 11 -0.42 14.23 -1.25
CA ASP A 11 1.02 13.95 -1.24
C ASP A 11 1.33 12.48 -0.95
N ALA A 12 0.52 11.84 -0.10
CA ALA A 12 0.63 10.41 0.18
C ALA A 12 0.23 9.55 -1.03
N ILE A 13 -0.85 9.92 -1.73
CA ILE A 13 -1.26 9.32 -3.00
C ILE A 13 -0.14 9.47 -4.03
N GLN A 14 0.37 10.68 -4.24
CA GLN A 14 1.43 10.95 -5.22
C GLN A 14 2.70 10.15 -4.89
N LYS A 15 3.09 10.10 -3.62
CA LYS A 15 4.24 9.30 -3.17
C LYS A 15 4.04 7.82 -3.47
N PHE A 16 2.86 7.26 -3.20
CA PHE A 16 2.57 5.86 -3.53
C PHE A 16 2.57 5.63 -5.05
N GLY A 17 1.88 6.50 -5.80
CA GLY A 17 1.77 6.44 -7.25
C GLY A 17 3.12 6.51 -7.97
N SER A 18 4.11 7.21 -7.40
CA SER A 18 5.48 7.30 -7.93
C SER A 18 6.32 6.03 -7.79
N ARG A 19 5.86 5.03 -7.01
CA ARG A 19 6.63 3.81 -6.78
C ARG A 19 6.71 2.94 -8.04
N THR A 20 7.89 2.47 -8.36
CA THR A 20 8.14 1.57 -9.49
C THR A 20 8.05 0.11 -9.06
N PRO A 21 7.24 -0.74 -9.72
CA PRO A 21 7.18 -2.16 -9.42
C PRO A 21 8.51 -2.87 -9.70
N ILE A 22 9.06 -3.56 -8.70
CA ILE A 22 10.32 -4.30 -8.82
C ILE A 22 10.12 -5.75 -8.37
N GLY A 23 10.25 -6.67 -9.33
CA GLY A 23 10.13 -8.11 -9.11
C GLY A 23 11.47 -8.74 -8.77
N LEU A 24 11.89 -8.68 -7.51
CA LEU A 24 13.05 -9.42 -7.03
C LEU A 24 12.60 -10.60 -6.16
N GLY A 25 13.17 -11.79 -6.38
CA GLY A 25 12.93 -13.01 -5.59
C GLY A 25 13.50 -12.96 -4.16
N LEU A 26 13.68 -11.75 -3.61
CA LEU A 26 14.23 -11.48 -2.30
C LEU A 26 13.16 -11.65 -1.21
N ASP A 27 13.56 -12.17 -0.07
CA ASP A 27 12.72 -12.14 1.13
C ASP A 27 12.77 -10.75 1.79
N THR A 28 11.93 -10.57 2.81
CA THR A 28 11.88 -9.33 3.58
C THR A 28 13.22 -8.96 4.21
N LYS A 29 14.03 -9.95 4.63
CA LYS A 29 15.35 -9.72 5.25
C LYS A 29 16.36 -9.17 4.24
N ALA A 30 16.36 -9.70 3.03
CA ALA A 30 17.20 -9.22 1.95
C ALA A 30 16.75 -7.85 1.45
N TRP A 31 15.44 -7.61 1.34
CA TRP A 31 14.91 -6.27 1.06
C TRP A 31 15.36 -5.26 2.10
N ALA A 32 15.38 -5.61 3.39
CA ALA A 32 15.84 -4.69 4.45
C ALA A 32 17.28 -4.20 4.28
N LYS A 33 18.14 -4.96 3.58
CA LYS A 33 19.53 -4.59 3.26
C LYS A 33 19.63 -3.63 2.07
N ILE A 34 18.59 -3.51 1.24
CA ILE A 34 18.56 -2.56 0.13
C ILE A 34 18.49 -1.13 0.69
N PRO A 35 19.25 -0.18 0.12
CA PRO A 35 19.21 1.23 0.52
C PRO A 35 17.78 1.75 0.67
N ARG A 36 17.51 2.46 1.77
CA ARG A 36 16.19 2.98 2.11
C ARG A 36 15.58 3.79 0.96
N ALA A 37 16.38 4.65 0.33
CA ALA A 37 15.94 5.49 -0.78
C ALA A 37 15.44 4.69 -1.99
N ILE A 38 15.95 3.47 -2.21
CA ILE A 38 15.45 2.57 -3.27
C ILE A 38 14.16 1.91 -2.80
N ARG A 39 14.12 1.40 -1.56
CA ARG A 39 12.90 0.78 -1.01
C ARG A 39 11.69 1.69 -0.99
N GLU A 40 11.88 2.97 -0.67
CA GLU A 40 10.78 3.95 -0.64
C GLU A 40 10.21 4.26 -2.03
N ARG A 41 11.02 4.10 -3.08
CA ARG A 41 10.65 4.28 -4.49
C ARG A 41 10.21 2.98 -5.16
N ALA A 42 10.37 1.84 -4.51
CA ALA A 42 10.03 0.53 -5.06
C ALA A 42 8.66 0.06 -4.56
N PHE A 43 7.84 -0.49 -5.46
CA PHE A 43 6.69 -1.32 -5.11
C PHE A 43 7.11 -2.78 -5.26
N PHE A 44 7.11 -3.54 -4.17
CA PHE A 44 7.55 -4.93 -4.18
C PHE A 44 6.73 -5.78 -3.22
N SER A 45 6.78 -7.10 -3.42
CA SER A 45 6.29 -8.08 -2.46
C SER A 45 7.34 -9.18 -2.31
N ALA A 46 7.59 -9.62 -1.08
CA ALA A 46 8.63 -10.60 -0.80
C ALA A 46 8.43 -11.88 -1.62
N LYS A 47 9.50 -12.37 -2.26
CA LYS A 47 9.53 -13.54 -3.15
C LYS A 47 8.70 -13.43 -4.43
N VAL A 48 8.18 -12.26 -4.79
CA VAL A 48 7.40 -12.08 -6.02
C VAL A 48 8.29 -11.51 -7.12
N THR A 49 8.43 -12.25 -8.22
CA THR A 49 9.21 -11.84 -9.41
C THR A 49 8.32 -11.41 -10.58
N ASN A 50 7.05 -11.80 -10.60
CA ASN A 50 6.14 -11.46 -11.69
C ASN A 50 5.80 -9.96 -11.66
N LEU A 51 6.38 -9.20 -12.59
CA LEU A 51 6.17 -7.76 -12.73
C LEU A 51 4.73 -7.41 -13.10
N LYS A 52 4.04 -8.23 -13.91
CA LYS A 52 2.65 -7.95 -14.27
C LYS A 52 1.74 -8.00 -13.05
N PHE A 53 1.95 -8.98 -12.17
CA PHE A 53 1.23 -9.07 -10.90
C PHE A 53 1.50 -7.85 -10.02
N LEU A 54 2.76 -7.43 -9.88
CA LEU A 54 3.12 -6.26 -9.08
C LEU A 54 2.55 -4.96 -9.67
N ASN A 55 2.59 -4.81 -10.99
CA ASN A 55 1.97 -3.67 -11.70
C ASN A 55 0.46 -3.65 -11.45
N ALA A 56 -0.24 -4.77 -11.64
CA ALA A 56 -1.68 -4.87 -11.42
C ALA A 56 -2.05 -4.53 -9.97
N ALA A 57 -1.30 -5.08 -9.00
CA ALA A 57 -1.52 -4.79 -7.59
C ALA A 57 -1.31 -3.31 -7.27
N LYS A 58 -0.22 -2.69 -7.77
CA LYS A 58 0.02 -1.25 -7.61
C LYS A 58 -1.14 -0.46 -8.20
N SER A 59 -1.52 -0.72 -9.45
CA SER A 59 -2.59 0.03 -10.13
C SER A 59 -3.91 -0.03 -9.37
N ILE A 60 -4.36 -1.20 -8.93
CA ILE A 60 -5.63 -1.31 -8.20
C ILE A 60 -5.57 -0.54 -6.86
N ILE A 61 -4.44 -0.60 -6.15
CA ILE A 61 -4.26 0.15 -4.89
C ILE A 61 -4.19 1.66 -5.16
N ASP A 62 -3.49 2.08 -6.21
CA ASP A 62 -3.34 3.48 -6.62
C ASP A 62 -4.69 4.09 -7.03
N ASP A 63 -5.44 3.39 -7.89
CA ASP A 63 -6.78 3.75 -8.31
C ASP A 63 -7.71 3.87 -7.10
N TRP A 64 -7.64 2.91 -6.17
CA TRP A 64 -8.42 2.97 -4.94
C TRP A 64 -8.03 4.14 -4.06
N LEU A 65 -6.73 4.39 -3.84
CA LEU A 65 -6.25 5.53 -3.05
C LEU A 65 -6.71 6.87 -3.67
N GLN A 66 -6.76 6.97 -5.00
CA GLN A 66 -7.26 8.15 -5.71
C GLN A 66 -8.79 8.30 -5.61
N GLN A 67 -9.54 7.21 -5.61
CA GLN A 67 -11.01 7.22 -5.60
C GLN A 67 -11.61 7.34 -4.19
N ASN A 68 -10.85 7.03 -3.14
CA ASN A 68 -11.34 7.01 -1.76
C ASN A 68 -10.97 8.27 -0.94
N THR A 69 -10.66 9.39 -1.59
CA THR A 69 -10.70 10.72 -0.97
C THR A 69 -12.14 11.23 -0.96
N GLU A 70 -12.94 10.82 0.01
CA GLU A 70 -14.17 11.54 0.36
C GLU A 70 -13.96 12.28 1.68
N ILE A 71 -14.34 13.55 1.70
CA ILE A 71 -14.42 14.35 2.92
C ILE A 71 -15.80 14.09 3.51
N ILE A 72 -15.88 13.31 4.59
CA ILE A 72 -17.11 13.13 5.35
C ILE A 72 -16.89 13.84 6.70
N ASP A 73 -17.70 14.86 7.00
CA ASP A 73 -17.63 15.66 8.24
C ASP A 73 -16.24 16.21 8.61
N GLY A 74 -15.39 16.52 7.62
CA GLY A 74 -14.06 17.11 7.84
C GLY A 74 -12.95 16.10 8.18
N GLU A 75 -13.26 14.80 8.24
CA GLU A 75 -12.27 13.73 8.36
C GLU A 75 -12.15 12.93 7.05
N VAL A 76 -10.91 12.60 6.67
CA VAL A 76 -10.61 11.72 5.52
C VAL A 76 -10.66 10.29 6.00
N THR A 77 -11.72 9.55 5.67
CA THR A 77 -11.85 8.11 5.99
C THR A 77 -11.82 7.27 4.72
N LEU A 78 -11.04 6.19 4.73
CA LEU A 78 -10.99 5.23 3.62
C LEU A 78 -12.18 4.27 3.73
N LYS A 79 -13.00 4.16 2.68
CA LYS A 79 -14.05 3.12 2.62
C LYS A 79 -13.41 1.73 2.64
N GLU A 80 -13.90 0.81 3.47
CA GLU A 80 -13.54 -0.62 3.38
C GLU A 80 -13.85 -1.24 2.00
N ALA A 81 -14.72 -0.58 1.23
CA ALA A 81 -15.02 -0.89 -0.16
C ALA A 81 -13.74 -0.75 -1.02
N GLY A 82 -13.10 -1.88 -1.31
CA GLY A 82 -11.93 -1.97 -2.18
C GLY A 82 -11.09 -3.20 -1.90
N ARG A 83 -10.97 -3.60 -0.63
CA ARG A 83 -10.15 -4.77 -0.26
C ARG A 83 -10.69 -6.08 -0.82
N ALA A 84 -12.01 -6.30 -0.73
CA ALA A 84 -12.63 -7.51 -1.27
C ALA A 84 -12.50 -7.58 -2.80
N ASP A 85 -12.66 -6.44 -3.49
CA ASP A 85 -12.47 -6.35 -4.94
C ASP A 85 -11.01 -6.58 -5.34
N PHE A 86 -10.06 -6.00 -4.60
CA PHE A 86 -8.63 -6.26 -4.77
C PHE A 86 -8.31 -7.75 -4.62
N ILE A 87 -8.77 -8.39 -3.53
CA ILE A 87 -8.55 -9.81 -3.29
C ILE A 87 -9.11 -10.63 -4.46
N LYS A 88 -10.34 -10.34 -4.89
CA LYS A 88 -10.98 -11.06 -6.00
C LYS A 88 -10.18 -10.92 -7.29
N ARG A 89 -9.90 -9.68 -7.74
CA ARG A 89 -9.20 -9.41 -9.01
C ARG A 89 -7.79 -9.98 -9.02
N MET A 90 -7.05 -9.81 -7.92
CA MET A 90 -5.67 -10.31 -7.84
C MET A 90 -5.61 -11.83 -7.76
N ARG A 91 -6.60 -12.47 -7.13
CA ARG A 91 -6.71 -13.94 -7.13
C ARG A 91 -6.99 -14.47 -8.52
N GLU A 92 -7.96 -13.90 -9.22
CA GLU A 92 -8.26 -14.25 -10.62
C GLU A 92 -7.03 -14.06 -11.52
N PHE A 93 -6.32 -12.94 -11.35
CA PHE A 93 -5.08 -12.65 -12.08
C PHE A 93 -3.99 -13.69 -11.78
N ALA A 94 -3.76 -14.01 -10.51
CA ALA A 94 -2.74 -14.98 -10.09
C ALA A 94 -3.03 -16.38 -10.66
N ILE A 95 -4.29 -16.81 -10.64
CA ILE A 95 -4.72 -18.10 -11.23
C ILE A 95 -4.49 -18.08 -12.74
N LYS A 96 -4.87 -17.00 -13.43
CA LYS A 96 -4.71 -16.85 -14.88
C LYS A 96 -3.25 -16.86 -15.33
N GLU A 97 -2.35 -16.26 -14.55
CA GLU A 97 -0.91 -16.26 -14.83
C GLU A 97 -0.19 -17.51 -14.28
N GLY A 98 -0.92 -18.51 -13.77
CA GLY A 98 -0.35 -19.78 -13.30
C GLY A 98 0.48 -19.66 -12.02
N MET A 99 0.25 -18.62 -11.21
CA MET A 99 0.98 -18.34 -9.97
C MET A 99 0.46 -19.17 -8.80
N LEU A 100 0.42 -20.48 -8.99
CA LEU A 100 -0.09 -21.44 -8.01
C LEU A 100 0.87 -21.56 -6.80
N PRO A 101 0.33 -21.93 -5.62
CA PRO A 101 1.14 -22.14 -4.43
C PRO A 101 2.17 -23.26 -4.62
N PRO A 102 3.32 -23.16 -3.94
CA PRO A 102 4.20 -24.31 -3.76
C PRO A 102 3.46 -25.47 -3.07
N PRO A 103 3.83 -26.73 -3.32
CA PRO A 103 3.21 -27.89 -2.67
C PRO A 103 3.21 -27.76 -1.14
N GLY A 104 2.06 -27.94 -0.51
CA GLY A 104 1.91 -27.89 0.96
C GLY A 104 1.87 -26.46 1.54
N LYS A 105 1.78 -25.44 0.69
CA LYS A 105 1.66 -24.03 1.08
C LYS A 105 0.32 -23.41 0.71
N GLU A 106 -0.64 -24.21 0.24
CA GLU A 106 -1.97 -23.77 -0.16
C GLU A 106 -2.67 -23.01 0.98
N GLY A 107 -3.22 -21.83 0.68
CA GLY A 107 -3.88 -20.97 1.67
C GLY A 107 -2.95 -20.27 2.66
N SER A 108 -1.64 -20.54 2.62
CA SER A 108 -0.66 -19.91 3.51
C SER A 108 -0.25 -18.51 3.02
N ILE A 109 0.57 -17.80 3.81
CA ILE A 109 1.10 -16.50 3.40
C ILE A 109 2.08 -16.58 2.21
N GLU A 110 2.55 -17.78 1.86
CA GLU A 110 3.39 -18.03 0.69
C GLU A 110 2.56 -18.27 -0.58
N ASP A 111 1.26 -18.54 -0.45
CA ASP A 111 0.32 -18.69 -1.56
C ASP A 111 -0.20 -17.32 -2.01
N LEU A 112 0.15 -16.92 -3.23
CA LEU A 112 -0.29 -15.65 -3.84
C LEU A 112 -1.76 -15.63 -4.25
N THR A 113 -2.40 -16.79 -4.35
CA THR A 113 -3.84 -16.92 -4.59
C THR A 113 -4.64 -16.88 -3.29
N SER A 114 -3.98 -17.00 -2.14
CA SER A 114 -4.63 -17.02 -0.84
C SER A 114 -5.15 -15.63 -0.46
N GLU A 115 -6.33 -15.62 0.15
CA GLU A 115 -6.89 -14.40 0.74
C GLU A 115 -5.93 -13.79 1.77
N ARG A 116 -5.29 -14.63 2.59
CA ARG A 116 -4.36 -14.19 3.64
C ARG A 116 -3.19 -13.38 3.08
N ARG A 117 -2.60 -13.83 1.96
CA ARG A 117 -1.48 -13.12 1.33
C ARG A 117 -1.94 -11.85 0.63
N LEU A 118 -3.04 -11.90 -0.12
CA LEU A 118 -3.57 -10.73 -0.81
C LEU A 118 -4.02 -9.64 0.18
N LYS A 119 -4.67 -10.04 1.28
CA LYS A 119 -4.98 -9.19 2.43
C LYS A 119 -3.74 -8.51 2.99
N LEU A 120 -2.66 -9.26 3.21
CA LEU A 120 -1.42 -8.68 3.73
C LEU A 120 -0.84 -7.62 2.76
N ILE A 121 -0.81 -7.91 1.46
CA ILE A 121 -0.33 -6.96 0.45
C ILE A 121 -1.15 -5.67 0.49
N TRP A 122 -2.48 -5.79 0.54
CA TRP A 122 -3.38 -4.66 0.64
C TRP A 122 -3.15 -3.85 1.93
N ASP A 123 -3.22 -4.51 3.08
CA ASP A 123 -3.19 -3.87 4.40
C ASP A 123 -1.86 -3.14 4.62
N VAL A 124 -0.74 -3.73 4.20
CA VAL A 124 0.58 -3.10 4.34
C VAL A 124 0.67 -1.83 3.50
N ASN A 125 0.25 -1.88 2.23
CA ASN A 125 0.41 -0.73 1.34
C ASN A 125 -0.55 0.41 1.69
N THR A 126 -1.80 0.10 2.02
CA THR A 126 -2.80 1.11 2.39
C THR A 126 -2.47 1.74 3.74
N ARG A 127 -2.09 0.96 4.76
CA ARG A 127 -1.65 1.49 6.05
C ARG A 127 -0.41 2.35 5.93
N MET A 128 0.59 1.94 5.15
CA MET A 128 1.78 2.78 4.93
C MET A 128 1.46 4.13 4.28
N ALA A 129 0.47 4.18 3.38
CA ALA A 129 0.02 5.43 2.78
C ALA A 129 -0.69 6.32 3.81
N GLN A 130 -1.56 5.74 4.65
CA GLN A 130 -2.23 6.44 5.74
C GLN A 130 -1.25 6.98 6.78
N ASP A 131 -0.34 6.14 7.28
CA ASP A 131 0.66 6.53 8.28
C ASP A 131 1.52 7.69 7.78
N TYR A 132 1.85 7.70 6.48
CA TYR A 132 2.58 8.81 5.88
C TYR A 132 1.75 10.10 5.81
N ALA A 133 0.46 10.00 5.48
CA ALA A 133 -0.45 11.15 5.50
C ALA A 133 -0.60 11.73 6.91
N TYR A 134 -0.77 10.87 7.92
CA TYR A 134 -0.83 11.29 9.34
C TYR A 134 0.47 11.97 9.79
N TRP A 135 1.62 11.41 9.42
CA TRP A 135 2.91 12.03 9.71
C TRP A 135 3.03 13.42 9.08
N LEU A 136 2.63 13.58 7.81
CA LEU A 136 2.62 14.91 7.17
C LEU A 136 1.69 15.89 7.89
N GLN A 137 0.54 15.43 8.39
CA GLN A 137 -0.37 16.26 9.19
C GLN A 137 0.30 16.77 10.47
N GLY A 138 0.99 15.89 11.20
CA GLY A 138 1.74 16.26 12.41
C GLY A 138 2.94 17.18 12.17
N MET A 139 3.48 17.22 10.95
CA MET A 139 4.59 18.12 10.56
C MET A 139 4.12 19.52 10.11
N ASP A 140 2.84 19.84 10.24
CA ASP A 140 2.37 21.22 9.99
C ASP A 140 3.07 22.21 10.94
N PRO A 141 3.62 23.34 10.44
CA PRO A 141 4.20 24.36 11.31
C PRO A 141 3.25 24.84 12.41
N ASP A 142 1.96 24.97 12.11
CA ASP A 142 0.96 25.42 13.09
C ASP A 142 0.71 24.34 14.16
N VAL A 143 0.65 23.06 13.75
CA VAL A 143 0.51 21.92 14.67
C VAL A 143 1.75 21.74 15.53
N LEU A 144 2.95 21.93 14.96
CA LEU A 144 4.22 21.83 15.68
C LEU A 144 4.42 22.99 16.67
N ALA A 145 3.88 24.17 16.37
CA ALA A 145 3.90 25.31 17.28
C ALA A 145 3.03 25.06 18.52
N ASP A 146 1.84 24.48 18.32
CA ASP A 146 0.90 24.15 19.40
C ASP A 146 1.31 22.87 20.16
N PHE A 147 1.92 21.90 19.47
CA PHE A 147 2.32 20.60 20.01
C PHE A 147 3.74 20.21 19.57
N PRO A 148 4.79 20.80 20.17
CA PRO A 148 6.19 20.61 19.75
C PRO A 148 6.74 19.19 19.95
N ALA A 149 5.99 18.29 20.61
CA ALA A 149 6.32 16.88 20.80
C ALA A 149 5.23 15.93 20.25
N TYR A 150 4.50 16.34 19.22
CA TYR A 150 3.53 15.49 18.53
C TYR A 150 4.23 14.23 17.97
N ARG A 151 3.64 13.06 18.19
CA ARG A 151 4.26 11.75 17.94
C ARG A 151 3.47 10.94 16.91
#